data_AF-A0A176RXG2-F1
#
_entry.id   AF-A0A176RXG2-F1
#
_cell.length_a   1.000
_cell.length_b   1.000
_cell.length_c   1.000
_cell.angle_alpha   90.00
_cell.angle_beta   90.00
_cell.angle_gamma   90.00
#
_symmetry.space_group_name_H-M   'P 1'
#
loop_
_entity.id
_entity.type
_entity.pdbx_description
1 polymer ?
#
loop_
_entity_poly.entity_id
_entity_poly.type
_entity_poly.pdbx_seq_one_letter_code
_entity_poly.pdbx_strand_id
1 'polypeptide(L)'
;QGFPHQGHMDFVDNRIDQATGTMQARAVFPNPDHILVPGMFAQIQLLGEGPYEALMIPDEAIGADMAQRFVFVIDENNVHQRRPVVLGRVVDGLRIIRKGLNRNDRVVIKGIQRVRPGSPVNPQPADLAETPPAGKGDSQSTTPKPFGT
;
A
#
# COMPACT_ATOMS: atom_id res chain seq x y z
N GLN A 1 -18.00 4.29 14.21
CA GLN A 1 -19.39 4.00 14.62
C GLN A 1 -20.30 4.94 13.86
N GLY A 2 -21.29 4.48 13.10
CA GLY A 2 -21.67 3.10 12.84
C GLY A 2 -22.77 3.09 11.80
N PHE A 3 -22.41 3.31 10.53
CA PHE A 3 -23.29 3.25 9.35
C PHE A 3 -24.25 2.05 9.46
N PRO A 4 -25.46 2.23 10.02
CA PRO A 4 -26.27 1.11 10.47
C PRO A 4 -27.18 0.60 9.35
N HIS A 5 -27.42 1.46 8.36
CA HIS A 5 -28.19 1.16 7.15
C HIS A 5 -27.22 0.83 6.03
N GLN A 6 -27.27 -0.43 5.59
CA GLN A 6 -26.61 -0.85 4.35
C GLN A 6 -27.52 -0.51 3.18
N GLY A 7 -26.97 0.15 2.17
CA GLY A 7 -27.63 0.41 0.90
C GLY A 7 -26.76 -0.05 -0.25
N HIS A 8 -27.38 -0.19 -1.41
CA HIS A 8 -26.65 -0.46 -2.64
C HIS A 8 -26.72 0.77 -3.55
N MET A 9 -25.65 0.98 -4.31
CA MET A 9 -25.59 2.02 -5.33
C MET A 9 -26.38 1.55 -6.54
N ASP A 10 -27.34 2.36 -6.98
CA ASP A 10 -28.24 2.06 -8.09
C ASP A 10 -27.72 2.72 -9.38
N PHE A 11 -27.26 3.97 -9.28
CA PHE A 11 -26.82 4.73 -10.44
C PHE A 11 -25.66 5.68 -10.10
N VAL A 12 -24.72 5.81 -11.04
CA VAL A 12 -23.68 6.85 -11.02
C VAL A 12 -23.76 7.56 -12.36
N ASP A 13 -23.91 8.88 -12.33
CA ASP A 13 -23.88 9.68 -13.54
C ASP A 13 -22.48 9.62 -14.17
N ASN A 14 -22.41 9.51 -15.49
CA ASN A 14 -21.14 9.48 -16.23
C ASN A 14 -20.57 10.89 -16.49
N ARG A 15 -21.30 11.94 -16.09
CA ARG A 15 -20.89 13.33 -16.25
C ARG A 15 -20.34 13.87 -14.93
N ILE A 16 -19.08 14.31 -14.97
CA ILE A 16 -18.49 15.12 -13.91
C ILE A 16 -18.88 16.57 -14.16
N ASP A 17 -19.48 17.22 -13.18
CA ASP A 17 -19.65 18.67 -13.21
C ASP A 17 -18.27 19.33 -13.03
N GLN A 18 -17.77 19.97 -14.08
CA GLN A 18 -16.44 20.58 -14.10
C GLN A 18 -16.33 21.82 -13.19
N ALA A 19 -17.44 22.47 -12.86
CA ALA A 19 -17.42 23.65 -12.01
C ALA A 19 -17.19 23.30 -10.53
N THR A 20 -17.67 22.13 -10.09
CA THR A 20 -17.60 21.68 -8.70
C THR A 20 -16.74 20.44 -8.48
N GLY A 21 -16.37 19.74 -9.56
CA GLY A 21 -15.67 18.46 -9.49
C GLY A 21 -16.53 17.35 -8.88
N THR A 22 -17.86 17.50 -8.88
CA THR A 22 -18.78 16.53 -8.28
C THR A 22 -19.46 15.65 -9.33
N MET A 23 -19.86 14.45 -8.92
CA MET A 23 -20.69 13.54 -9.71
C MET A 23 -21.95 13.22 -8.90
N GLN A 24 -23.07 13.11 -9.59
CA GLN A 24 -24.30 12.65 -8.96
C GLN A 24 -24.32 11.13 -8.93
N ALA A 25 -24.61 10.57 -7.76
CA ALA A 25 -24.86 9.15 -7.57
C ALA A 25 -26.17 8.97 -6.81
N ARG A 26 -26.89 7.88 -7.13
CA ARG A 26 -28.11 7.46 -6.45
C ARG A 26 -27.85 6.11 -5.77
N ALA A 27 -28.20 6.04 -4.50
CA ALA A 27 -28.16 4.81 -3.72
C ALA A 27 -29.53 4.56 -3.10
N VAL A 28 -29.88 3.29 -2.97
CA VAL A 28 -31.15 2.84 -2.39
C VAL A 28 -30.87 2.21 -1.04
N PHE A 29 -31.59 2.71 -0.02
CA PHE A 29 -31.49 2.24 1.36
C PHE A 29 -32.87 1.73 1.83
N PRO A 30 -32.95 0.55 2.47
CA PRO A 30 -34.17 0.10 3.10
C PRO A 30 -34.48 0.99 4.31
N ASN A 31 -35.72 1.48 4.39
CA ASN A 31 -36.20 2.37 5.47
C ASN A 31 -37.44 1.76 6.17
N PRO A 32 -37.31 0.60 6.83
CA PRO A 32 -38.45 -0.10 7.44
C PRO A 32 -39.07 0.68 8.61
N ASP A 33 -38.25 1.42 9.37
CA ASP A 33 -38.68 2.18 10.55
C ASP A 33 -39.05 3.64 10.23
N HIS A 34 -39.07 4.02 8.94
CA HIS A 34 -39.36 5.37 8.47
C HIS A 34 -38.51 6.51 9.08
N ILE A 35 -37.29 6.18 9.53
CA ILE A 35 -36.37 7.14 10.18
C ILE A 35 -35.75 8.10 9.15
N LEU A 36 -35.59 7.67 7.90
CA LEU A 36 -35.03 8.50 6.83
C LEU A 36 -36.13 9.36 6.19
N VAL A 37 -36.14 10.67 6.46
CA VAL A 37 -37.12 11.63 5.94
C VAL A 37 -36.54 12.39 4.73
N PRO A 38 -37.34 12.68 3.67
CA PRO A 38 -36.90 13.51 2.56
C PRO A 38 -36.42 14.90 3.01
N GLY A 39 -35.30 15.37 2.47
CA GLY A 39 -34.70 16.67 2.81
C GLY A 39 -33.61 16.61 3.88
N MET A 40 -33.33 15.44 4.45
CA MET A 40 -32.21 15.25 5.37
C MET A 40 -30.87 15.16 4.64
N PHE A 41 -29.81 15.59 5.34
CA PHE A 41 -28.43 15.32 4.94
C PHE A 41 -27.94 14.03 5.61
N ALA A 42 -27.27 13.17 4.84
CA ALA A 42 -26.63 11.96 5.35
C ALA A 42 -25.18 11.92 4.89
N GLN A 43 -24.29 11.45 5.75
CA GLN A 43 -22.93 11.10 5.37
C GLN A 43 -22.91 9.63 4.95
N ILE A 44 -22.53 9.38 3.70
CA ILE A 44 -22.42 8.04 3.15
C ILE A 44 -20.94 7.66 3.11
N GLN A 45 -20.60 6.52 3.68
CA GLN A 45 -19.29 5.90 3.47
C GLN A 45 -19.44 4.83 2.40
N LEU A 46 -18.85 5.09 1.24
CA LEU A 46 -18.70 4.09 0.20
C LEU A 46 -17.39 3.34 0.47
N LEU A 47 -17.48 2.04 0.73
CA LEU A 47 -16.28 1.21 0.68
C LEU A 47 -15.89 1.11 -0.81
N GLY A 48 -14.64 1.48 -1.12
CA GLY A 48 -14.07 1.25 -2.45
C GLY A 48 -13.96 -0.25 -2.76
N GLU A 49 -13.34 -0.60 -3.89
CA GLU A 49 -13.08 -2.00 -4.27
C GLU A 49 -12.76 -2.86 -3.05
N GLY A 50 -13.50 -3.96 -2.90
CA GLY A 50 -13.44 -4.84 -1.73
C GLY A 50 -12.04 -5.39 -1.48
N PRO A 51 -11.85 -6.15 -0.38
CA PRO A 51 -10.56 -6.79 -0.11
C PRO A 51 -10.17 -7.65 -1.32
N TYR A 52 -9.07 -7.27 -1.97
CA TYR A 52 -8.51 -8.00 -3.10
C TYR A 52 -7.16 -8.58 -2.69
N GLU A 53 -6.89 -9.81 -3.14
CA GLU A 53 -5.57 -10.41 -2.92
C GLU A 53 -4.52 -9.64 -3.72
N ALA A 54 -3.48 -9.18 -3.03
CA ALA A 54 -2.42 -8.39 -3.62
C ALA A 54 -1.06 -8.89 -3.16
N LEU A 55 -0.07 -8.84 -4.06
CA LEU A 55 1.32 -9.09 -3.69
C LEU A 55 1.87 -7.86 -2.99
N MET A 56 2.45 -8.07 -1.83
CA MET A 56 2.99 -7.02 -0.98
C MET A 56 4.48 -7.26 -0.73
N ILE A 57 5.29 -6.23 -0.90
CA ILE A 57 6.73 -6.28 -0.62
C ILE A 57 7.16 -5.07 0.23
N PRO A 58 8.22 -5.19 1.04
CA PRO A 58 8.79 -4.04 1.74
C PRO A 58 9.29 -2.99 0.75
N ASP A 59 9.20 -1.72 1.11
CA ASP A 59 9.68 -0.62 0.26
C ASP A 59 11.19 -0.71 0.02
N GLU A 60 11.95 -1.32 0.95
CA GLU A 60 13.39 -1.58 0.84
C GLU A 60 13.78 -2.46 -0.35
N ALA A 61 12.86 -3.33 -0.81
CA ALA A 61 13.09 -4.22 -1.95
C ALA A 61 12.91 -3.52 -3.31
N ILE A 62 12.42 -2.28 -3.31
CA ILE A 62 12.06 -1.54 -4.53
C ILE A 62 13.23 -0.67 -4.96
N GLY A 63 13.77 -0.99 -6.13
CA GLY A 63 14.69 -0.13 -6.86
C GLY A 63 13.95 0.98 -7.59
N ALA A 64 14.52 2.19 -7.57
CA ALA A 64 14.08 3.30 -8.40
C ALA A 64 15.16 3.61 -9.43
N ASP A 65 14.77 3.56 -10.70
CA ASP A 65 15.53 4.11 -11.83
C ASP A 65 14.93 5.47 -12.23
N MET A 66 15.63 6.25 -13.05
CA MET A 66 15.20 7.58 -13.50
C MET A 66 13.81 7.58 -14.15
N ALA A 67 13.40 6.46 -14.77
CA ALA A 67 12.13 6.34 -15.49
C ALA A 67 11.13 5.33 -14.91
N GLN A 68 11.57 4.40 -14.05
CA GLN A 68 10.73 3.25 -13.66
C GLN A 68 11.12 2.67 -12.31
N ARG A 69 10.15 1.99 -11.68
CA ARG A 69 10.37 1.22 -10.45
C ARG A 69 10.57 -0.24 -10.82
N PHE A 70 11.52 -0.89 -10.17
CA PHE A 70 11.89 -2.26 -10.46
C PHE A 70 12.18 -3.03 -9.17
N VAL A 71 12.07 -4.35 -9.25
CA VAL A 71 12.46 -5.27 -8.19
C VAL A 71 13.42 -6.30 -8.76
N PHE A 72 14.22 -6.91 -7.89
CA PHE A 72 15.07 -8.03 -8.26
C PHE A 72 14.39 -9.33 -7.89
N VAL A 73 14.18 -10.19 -8.88
CA VAL A 73 13.62 -11.53 -8.71
C VAL A 73 14.72 -12.56 -8.94
N ILE A 74 14.76 -13.61 -8.12
CA ILE A 74 15.68 -14.74 -8.28
C ILE A 74 15.00 -15.78 -9.16
N ASP A 75 15.67 -16.18 -10.24
CA ASP A 75 15.23 -17.27 -11.11
C ASP A 75 15.61 -18.67 -10.56
N GLU A 76 15.22 -19.72 -11.26
CA GLU A 76 15.53 -21.11 -10.87
C GLU A 76 17.04 -21.41 -10.85
N ASN A 77 17.84 -20.63 -11.57
CA ASN A 77 19.29 -20.75 -11.61
C ASN A 77 19.99 -19.96 -10.49
N ASN A 78 19.23 -19.44 -9.52
CA ASN A 78 19.72 -18.54 -8.48
C ASN A 78 20.39 -17.27 -9.03
N VAL A 79 19.96 -16.80 -10.20
CA VAL A 79 20.43 -15.54 -10.79
C VAL A 79 19.36 -14.46 -10.56
N HIS A 80 19.81 -13.28 -10.11
CA HIS A 80 18.91 -12.14 -9.94
C HIS A 80 18.64 -11.49 -11.29
N GLN A 81 17.37 -11.23 -11.59
CA GLN A 81 16.93 -10.51 -12.78
C GLN A 81 16.16 -9.26 -12.38
N ARG A 82 16.40 -8.17 -13.10
CA ARG A 82 15.67 -6.92 -12.91
C ARG A 82 14.31 -7.01 -13.58
N ARG A 83 13.23 -6.84 -12.82
CA ARG A 83 11.87 -6.85 -13.34
C ARG A 83 11.18 -5.50 -13.07
N PRO A 84 10.69 -4.79 -14.11
CA PRO A 84 9.92 -3.58 -13.91
C PRO A 84 8.58 -3.91 -13.26
N VAL A 85 8.15 -3.09 -12.30
CA VAL A 85 6.90 -3.30 -11.55
C VAL A 85 6.05 -2.05 -11.51
N VAL A 86 4.73 -2.26 -11.45
CA VAL A 86 3.76 -1.18 -11.22
C VAL A 86 3.39 -1.19 -9.75
N LEU A 87 3.78 -0.13 -9.05
CA LEU A 87 3.47 0.05 -7.64
C LEU A 87 2.02 0.49 -7.43
N GLY A 88 1.46 0.08 -6.29
CA GLY A 88 0.18 0.51 -5.75
C GLY A 88 0.33 1.27 -4.44
N ARG A 89 -0.75 1.30 -3.65
CA ARG A 89 -0.77 1.93 -2.32
C ARG A 89 0.13 1.20 -1.33
N VAL A 90 0.53 1.91 -0.27
CA VAL A 90 1.17 1.31 0.92
C VAL A 90 0.08 0.90 1.89
N VAL A 91 0.20 -0.29 2.46
CA VAL A 91 -0.66 -0.81 3.53
C VAL A 91 0.26 -1.39 4.59
N ASP A 92 0.16 -0.91 5.82
CA ASP A 92 0.92 -1.42 6.96
C ASP A 92 2.45 -1.51 6.74
N GLY A 93 3.02 -0.51 6.06
CA GLY A 93 4.47 -0.46 5.76
C GLY A 93 4.91 -1.34 4.58
N LEU A 94 4.00 -2.11 3.98
CA LEU A 94 4.24 -2.90 2.78
C LEU A 94 3.66 -2.21 1.54
N ARG A 95 4.37 -2.29 0.42
CA ARG A 95 3.94 -1.75 -0.86
C ARG A 95 3.20 -2.82 -1.66
N ILE A 96 2.00 -2.50 -2.12
CA ILE A 96 1.27 -3.35 -3.07
C ILE A 96 1.92 -3.29 -4.45
N ILE A 97 2.11 -4.44 -5.08
CA ILE A 97 2.52 -4.58 -6.48
C ILE A 97 1.28 -4.93 -7.32
N ARG A 98 0.94 -4.03 -8.25
CA ARG A 98 -0.21 -4.22 -9.15
C ARG A 98 0.11 -5.09 -10.34
N LYS A 99 1.33 -4.97 -10.89
CA LYS A 99 1.80 -5.75 -12.05
C LYS A 99 3.31 -5.97 -11.99
N GLY A 100 3.74 -7.06 -12.60
CA GLY A 100 5.16 -7.39 -12.80
C GLY A 100 5.73 -8.40 -11.80
N LEU A 101 4.91 -9.02 -10.95
CA LEU A 101 5.36 -10.07 -10.02
C LEU A 101 4.29 -11.17 -9.92
N ASN A 102 4.73 -12.42 -9.81
CA ASN A 102 3.87 -13.58 -9.56
C ASN A 102 3.96 -14.04 -8.10
N ARG A 103 2.95 -14.77 -7.62
CA ARG A 103 2.91 -15.30 -6.24
C ARG A 103 4.11 -16.18 -5.88
N ASN A 104 4.68 -16.86 -6.87
CA ASN A 104 5.79 -17.81 -6.68
C ASN A 104 7.17 -17.17 -6.88
N ASP A 105 7.24 -15.87 -7.19
CA ASP A 105 8.50 -15.19 -7.45
C ASP A 105 9.23 -14.89 -6.14
N ARG A 106 10.54 -15.16 -6.09
CA ARG A 106 11.41 -14.85 -4.95
C ARG A 106 12.02 -13.46 -5.13
N VAL A 107 11.62 -12.50 -4.31
CA VAL A 107 12.11 -11.12 -4.36
C VAL A 107 13.28 -10.92 -3.40
N VAL A 108 14.32 -10.22 -3.88
CA VAL A 108 15.47 -9.84 -3.05
C VAL A 108 15.13 -8.58 -2.26
N ILE A 109 15.13 -8.67 -0.93
CA ILE A 109 14.83 -7.54 -0.03
C ILE A 109 16.11 -6.77 0.35
N LYS A 110 17.19 -7.50 0.66
CA LYS A 110 18.48 -6.93 1.09
C LYS A 110 19.63 -7.61 0.36
N GLY A 111 20.75 -6.90 0.24
CA GLY A 111 22.02 -7.49 -0.21
C GLY A 111 22.31 -7.38 -1.70
N ILE A 112 21.48 -6.69 -2.50
CA ILE A 112 21.74 -6.54 -3.95
C ILE A 112 23.11 -5.87 -4.23
N GLN A 113 23.55 -4.95 -3.38
CA GLN A 113 24.86 -4.29 -3.50
C GLN A 113 26.05 -5.24 -3.27
N ARG A 114 25.82 -6.37 -2.59
CA ARG A 114 26.85 -7.38 -2.27
C ARG A 114 26.94 -8.49 -3.30
N VAL A 115 26.00 -8.55 -4.25
CA VAL A 115 25.92 -9.60 -5.27
C VAL A 115 26.56 -9.09 -6.56
N ARG A 116 27.53 -9.85 -7.09
CA ARG A 116 28.11 -9.58 -8.40
C ARG A 116 27.17 -10.07 -9.51
N PRO A 117 27.00 -9.34 -10.61
CA PRO A 117 26.24 -9.80 -11.78
C PRO A 117 26.77 -11.18 -12.24
N GLY A 118 25.89 -12.18 -12.35
CA GLY A 118 26.23 -13.53 -12.79
C GLY A 118 26.72 -14.51 -11.72
N SER A 119 26.76 -14.13 -10.43
CA SER A 119 27.06 -15.07 -9.33
C SER A 119 25.78 -15.66 -8.72
N PRO A 120 25.74 -16.97 -8.42
CA PRO A 120 24.59 -17.60 -7.78
C PRO A 120 24.39 -17.01 -6.37
N VAL A 121 23.16 -16.58 -6.08
CA VAL A 121 22.78 -16.10 -4.75
C VAL A 121 22.25 -17.24 -3.89
N ASN A 122 22.53 -17.23 -2.59
CA ASN A 122 21.90 -18.14 -1.64
C ASN A 122 20.80 -17.37 -0.88
N PRO A 123 19.52 -17.42 -1.33
CA PRO A 123 18.45 -16.69 -0.68
C PRO A 123 18.17 -17.25 0.71
N GLN A 124 18.22 -16.39 1.72
CA GLN A 124 17.68 -16.70 3.04
C GLN A 124 16.23 -16.20 3.12
N PRO A 125 15.28 -17.03 3.58
CA PRO A 125 13.92 -16.57 3.83
C PRO A 125 13.96 -15.49 4.91
N ALA A 126 13.48 -14.30 4.56
CA ALA A 126 13.29 -13.22 5.52
C ALA A 126 11.83 -13.29 6.00
N ASP A 127 11.64 -13.46 7.30
CA ASP A 127 10.31 -13.34 7.91
C ASP A 127 9.88 -11.86 7.90
N LEU A 128 8.82 -11.57 7.15
CA LEU A 128 8.21 -10.24 7.06
C LEU A 128 7.47 -9.82 8.34
N ALA A 129 7.39 -10.69 9.34
CA ALA A 129 6.67 -10.48 10.59
C ALA A 129 7.39 -9.51 11.56
N GLU A 130 8.64 -9.12 11.30
CA GLU A 130 9.49 -8.45 12.28
C GLU A 130 10.23 -7.23 11.74
N THR A 131 9.53 -6.36 10.99
CA THR A 131 10.01 -4.98 10.80
C THR A 131 9.12 -4.04 11.61
N PRO A 132 9.55 -3.63 12.81
CA PRO A 132 8.94 -2.52 13.53
C PRO A 132 8.99 -1.26 12.65
N PRO A 133 7.96 -0.39 12.68
CA PRO A 133 8.02 0.89 11.98
C PRO A 133 9.25 1.66 12.46
N ALA A 134 10.13 2.00 11.51
CA ALA A 134 11.28 2.86 11.74
C ALA A 134 10.78 4.22 12.24
N GLY A 135 10.93 4.43 13.55
CA GLY A 135 10.45 5.60 14.26
C GLY A 135 11.10 5.73 15.64
N LYS A 136 12.43 5.72 15.69
CA LYS A 136 13.17 6.32 16.79
C LYS A 136 14.20 7.27 16.20
N GLY A 137 13.82 8.54 16.11
CA GLY A 137 14.78 9.62 15.97
C GLY A 137 15.68 9.57 17.21
N ASP A 138 16.95 9.33 16.99
CA ASP A 138 17.98 9.48 18.00
C ASP A 138 17.92 10.91 18.53
N SER A 139 17.33 11.07 19.71
CA SER A 139 17.65 12.19 20.59
C SER A 139 19.06 11.97 21.09
N GLN A 140 20.04 12.45 20.32
CA GLN A 140 21.40 12.61 20.83
C GLN A 140 21.39 13.71 21.89
N SER A 141 21.37 13.21 23.13
CA SER A 141 21.90 13.83 24.32
C SER A 141 23.07 14.80 24.05
N THR A 142 22.84 16.08 24.31
CA THR A 142 23.90 17.00 24.71
C THR A 142 23.50 17.62 26.05
N THR A 143 24.01 17.04 27.14
CA THR A 143 24.01 17.67 28.46
C THR A 143 25.46 17.84 28.87
N PRO A 144 26.03 19.06 28.81
CA PRO A 144 27.29 19.34 29.48
C PRO A 144 27.01 19.65 30.96
N LYS A 145 27.43 18.70 31.81
CA LYS A 145 27.94 18.82 33.19
C LYS A 145 27.88 20.22 33.86
N PRO A 146 27.25 20.38 35.04
CA PRO A 146 27.42 21.59 35.82
C PRO A 146 28.81 21.64 36.46
N PHE A 147 29.52 22.76 36.29
CA PHE A 147 30.67 23.12 37.10
C PHE A 147 30.18 23.48 38.51
N GLY A 148 30.84 22.93 39.53
CA GLY A 148 30.46 23.13 40.93
C GLY A 148 30.80 24.51 41.46
N THR A 149 30.19 24.84 42.60
CA THR A 149 30.86 25.18 43.87
C THR A 149 29.88 24.84 44.99
#